data_AF-A0A849VRE3-F1
#
_entry.id   AF-A0A849VRE3-F1
#
_cell.length_a   1.000
_cell.length_b   1.000
_cell.length_c   1.000
_cell.angle_alpha   90.00
_cell.angle_beta   90.00
_cell.angle_gamma   90.00
#
_symmetry.space_group_name_H-M   'P 1'
#
loop_
_entity.id
_entity.type
_entity.pdbx_description
1 polymer ?
#
loop_
_entity_poly.entity_id
_entity_poly.type
_entity_poly.pdbx_seq_one_letter_code
_entity_poly.pdbx_strand_id
1 'polypeptide(L)' 'MSQRAIDFVNDWISTNVDASKPADMAHHDRRPKQLAEKCAADAEAAGISFAEIKDGLGDLEICMITAIDRAALAKESKQA' A
#
# COMPACT_ATOMS: atom_id res chain seq x y z
N MET A 1 9.26 -7.90 -13.53
CA MET A 1 9.33 -7.32 -12.17
C MET A 1 10.24 -6.11 -12.15
N SER A 2 9.67 -4.91 -11.98
CA SER A 2 10.41 -3.64 -11.86
C SER A 2 10.85 -3.38 -10.41
N GLN A 3 12.15 -3.55 -10.11
CA GLN A 3 12.68 -3.36 -8.75
C GLN A 3 12.45 -1.94 -8.22
N ARG A 4 12.65 -0.92 -9.06
CA ARG A 4 12.41 0.48 -8.67
C ARG A 4 10.97 0.75 -8.23
N ALA A 5 10.00 0.09 -8.85
CA ALA A 5 8.59 0.24 -8.51
C ALA A 5 8.28 -0.44 -7.17
N ILE A 6 8.86 -1.62 -6.95
CA ILE A 6 8.78 -2.33 -5.67
C ILE A 6 9.34 -1.49 -4.53
N ASP A 7 10.56 -0.94 -4.72
CA ASP A 7 11.24 -0.13 -3.71
C ASP A 7 10.45 1.15 -3.40
N PHE A 8 9.98 1.85 -4.43
CA PHE A 8 9.15 3.05 -4.28
C PHE A 8 7.86 2.76 -3.48
N VAL A 9 7.11 1.72 -3.86
CA VAL A 9 5.84 1.40 -3.20
C VAL A 9 6.06 0.98 -1.76
N ASN A 10 7.12 0.23 -1.45
CA ASN A 10 7.43 -0.17 -0.08
C ASN A 10 7.80 1.03 0.81
N ASP A 11 8.59 1.96 0.31
CA ASP A 11 8.95 3.20 1.03
C ASP A 11 7.72 4.10 1.23
N TRP A 12 6.91 4.23 0.19
CA TRP A 12 5.65 4.97 0.24
C TRP A 12 4.69 4.38 1.27
N ILE A 13 4.52 3.05 1.28
CA ILE A 13 3.69 2.34 2.26
C ILE A 13 4.20 2.59 3.68
N SER A 14 5.50 2.47 3.91
CA SER A 14 6.08 2.68 5.24
C SER A 14 5.86 4.09 5.78
N THR A 15 5.75 5.07 4.88
CA THR A 15 5.54 6.49 5.23
C THR A 15 4.06 6.86 5.35
N ASN A 16 3.19 6.30 4.50
CA ASN A 16 1.80 6.72 4.36
C ASN A 16 0.78 5.77 5.00
N VAL A 17 1.13 4.50 5.19
CA VAL A 17 0.26 3.50 5.80
C VAL A 17 0.59 3.39 7.29
N ASP A 18 -0.07 4.22 8.08
CA ASP A 18 -0.13 4.02 9.53
C ASP A 18 -1.50 3.43 9.89
N ALA A 19 -1.55 2.12 10.17
CA ALA A 19 -2.80 1.45 10.49
C ALA A 19 -2.92 1.22 11.99
N SER A 20 -3.88 1.91 12.61
CA SER A 20 -4.37 1.62 13.96
C SER A 20 -5.35 0.44 13.97
N LYS A 21 -5.90 0.07 12.81
CA LYS A 21 -6.88 -1.02 12.64
C LYS A 21 -6.76 -1.65 11.25
N PRO A 22 -7.01 -2.97 11.11
CA PRO A 22 -6.93 -3.69 9.85
C PRO A 22 -7.92 -3.15 8.82
N ALA A 23 -7.75 -3.53 7.57
CA ALA A 23 -8.60 -3.10 6.48
C ALA A 23 -9.92 -3.89 6.51
N ASP A 24 -11.04 -3.17 6.53
CA ASP A 24 -12.35 -3.81 6.68
C ASP A 24 -13.03 -4.01 5.33
N MET A 25 -12.61 -5.05 4.61
CA MET A 25 -13.15 -5.33 3.28
C MET A 25 -14.63 -5.73 3.33
N ALA A 26 -15.11 -6.29 4.45
CA ALA A 26 -16.52 -6.66 4.63
C ALA A 26 -17.43 -5.43 4.66
N HIS A 27 -16.94 -4.30 5.19
CA HIS A 27 -17.66 -3.02 5.21
C HIS A 27 -17.25 -2.08 4.07
N HIS A 28 -16.65 -2.59 3.00
CA HIS A 28 -16.20 -1.80 1.85
C HIS A 28 -15.29 -0.63 2.23
N ASP A 29 -14.26 -0.92 3.02
CA ASP A 29 -13.28 0.08 3.40
C ASP A 29 -12.62 0.70 2.17
N ARG A 30 -12.73 2.04 2.07
CA ARG A 30 -12.21 2.81 0.94
C ARG A 30 -10.73 3.16 1.10
N ARG A 31 -10.15 2.95 2.29
CA ARG A 31 -8.75 3.28 2.60
C ARG A 31 -7.77 2.64 1.60
N PRO A 32 -7.78 1.32 1.34
CA PRO A 32 -6.81 0.72 0.43
C PRO A 32 -6.92 1.26 -0.99
N LYS A 33 -8.14 1.47 -1.50
CA LYS A 33 -8.34 2.09 -2.81
C LYS A 33 -7.78 3.52 -2.87
N GLN A 34 -8.09 4.35 -1.87
CA GLN A 34 -7.58 5.73 -1.81
C GLN A 34 -6.06 5.79 -1.69
N LEU A 35 -5.46 4.86 -0.94
CA LEU A 35 -4.00 4.75 -0.81
C LEU A 35 -3.37 4.28 -2.13
N ALA A 36 -4.00 3.35 -2.83
CA ALA A 36 -3.53 2.90 -4.14
C ALA A 36 -3.57 4.03 -5.18
N GLU A 37 -4.66 4.80 -5.23
CA GLU A 37 -4.78 5.96 -6.12
C GLU A 37 -3.72 7.02 -5.82
N LYS A 38 -3.47 7.32 -4.52
CA LYS A 38 -2.41 8.25 -4.11
C LYS A 38 -1.01 7.74 -4.45
N CYS A 39 -0.72 6.49 -4.12
CA CYS A 39 0.57 5.87 -4.39
C CYS A 39 0.86 5.84 -5.89
N ALA A 40 -0.14 5.54 -6.74
CA ALA A 40 -0.01 5.60 -8.19
C ALA A 40 0.28 7.02 -8.69
N ALA A 41 -0.41 8.04 -8.15
CA ALA A 41 -0.16 9.44 -8.51
C ALA A 41 1.25 9.91 -8.10
N ASP A 42 1.70 9.57 -6.89
CA ASP A 42 3.04 9.91 -6.42
C ASP A 42 4.12 9.16 -7.19
N ALA A 43 3.87 7.90 -7.55
CA ALA A 43 4.75 7.12 -8.42
C ALA A 43 4.88 7.75 -9.80
N GLU A 44 3.77 8.19 -10.41
CA GLU A 44 3.78 8.88 -11.69
C GLU A 44 4.56 10.20 -11.61
N ALA A 45 4.39 10.96 -10.53
CA ALA A 45 5.19 12.16 -10.26
C ALA A 45 6.69 11.86 -10.10
N ALA A 46 7.05 10.67 -9.60
CA ALA A 46 8.42 10.16 -9.52
C ALA A 46 8.92 9.53 -10.84
N GLY A 47 8.10 9.53 -11.91
CA GLY A 47 8.45 8.96 -13.22
C GLY A 47 8.32 7.43 -13.30
N ILE A 48 7.58 6.82 -12.39
CA ILE A 48 7.27 5.39 -12.37
C ILE A 48 5.84 5.20 -12.88
N SER A 49 5.68 4.52 -14.01
CA SER A 49 4.35 4.30 -14.58
C SER A 49 3.56 3.25 -13.81
N PHE A 50 2.22 3.35 -13.84
CA PHE A 50 1.35 2.31 -13.27
C PHE A 50 1.62 0.91 -13.85
N ALA A 51 2.01 0.81 -15.12
CA ALA A 51 2.37 -0.46 -15.75
C ALA A 51 3.58 -1.13 -15.07
N GLU A 52 4.57 -0.34 -14.64
CA GLU A 52 5.73 -0.84 -13.93
C GLU A 52 5.42 -1.27 -12.51
N ILE A 53 4.55 -0.53 -11.83
CA ILE A 53 4.01 -0.92 -10.52
C ILE A 53 3.30 -2.26 -10.66
N LYS A 54 2.45 -2.41 -11.67
CA LYS A 54 1.73 -3.65 -11.94
C LYS A 54 2.65 -4.83 -12.29
N ASP A 55 3.74 -4.57 -13.02
CA ASP A 55 4.75 -5.59 -13.32
C ASP A 55 5.61 -5.98 -12.10
N GLY A 56 5.80 -5.06 -11.14
CA GLY A 56 6.57 -5.28 -9.92
C GLY A 56 5.79 -5.94 -8.79
N LEU A 57 4.59 -5.41 -8.48
CA LEU A 57 3.79 -5.82 -7.32
C LEU A 57 2.44 -6.45 -7.68
N GLY A 58 1.99 -6.32 -8.93
CA GLY A 58 0.65 -6.72 -9.33
C GLY A 58 -0.40 -5.66 -8.98
N ASP A 59 -1.46 -6.07 -8.30
CA ASP A 59 -2.56 -5.18 -7.96
C ASP A 59 -2.21 -4.30 -6.76
N LEU A 60 -2.08 -3.00 -7.00
CA LEU A 60 -1.68 -2.03 -5.97
C LEU A 60 -2.73 -1.93 -4.85
N GLU A 61 -4.02 -2.13 -5.12
CA GLU A 61 -5.05 -2.12 -4.09
C GLU A 61 -4.85 -3.29 -3.12
N ILE A 62 -4.53 -4.48 -3.64
CA ILE A 62 -4.21 -5.66 -2.81
C ILE A 62 -2.95 -5.43 -1.97
N CYS A 63 -1.94 -4.74 -2.52
CA CYS A 63 -0.76 -4.34 -1.75
C CYS A 63 -1.13 -3.44 -0.58
N MET A 64 -2.02 -2.47 -0.78
CA MET A 64 -2.46 -1.57 0.29
C MET A 64 -3.28 -2.30 1.36
N ILE A 65 -4.16 -3.23 0.98
CA ILE A 65 -4.90 -4.06 1.94
C ILE A 65 -3.93 -4.81 2.84
N THR A 66 -2.97 -5.52 2.23
CA THR A 66 -1.97 -6.32 2.94
C THR A 66 -1.11 -5.45 3.86
N ALA A 67 -0.74 -4.25 3.41
CA ALA A 67 0.05 -3.30 4.20
C ALA A 67 -0.72 -2.78 5.43
N ILE A 68 -1.99 -2.42 5.26
CA ILE A 68 -2.85 -1.94 6.35
C ILE A 68 -3.02 -3.06 7.39
N ASP A 69 -3.33 -4.28 6.95
CA ASP A 69 -3.50 -5.43 7.86
C ASP A 69 -2.21 -5.72 8.64
N ARG A 70 -1.06 -5.71 7.95
CA ARG A 70 0.24 -5.92 8.58
C ARG A 70 0.56 -4.84 9.60
N ALA A 71 0.32 -3.58 9.27
CA ALA A 71 0.57 -2.46 10.16
C ALA A 71 -0.34 -2.52 11.40
N ALA A 72 -1.59 -2.95 11.25
CA ALA A 72 -2.51 -3.13 12.37
C ALA A 72 -2.06 -4.25 13.31
N LEU A 73 -1.71 -5.43 12.77
CA LEU A 73 -1.21 -6.57 13.54
C LEU A 73 0.07 -6.21 14.32
N ALA A 74 0.97 -5.43 13.72
CA ALA A 74 2.19 -4.97 14.35
C ALA A 74 1.94 -4.04 15.55
N LYS A 75 0.84 -3.28 15.56
CA LYS A 75 0.44 -2.43 16.70
C LYS A 75 -0.22 -3.23 17.81
N GLU A 76 -1.10 -4.19 17.48
CA GLU A 76 -1.71 -5.08 18.47
C GLU A 76 -0.65 -5.88 19.23
N SER A 77 0.39 -6.35 18.54
CA SER A 77 1.51 -7.09 19.15
C SER A 77 2.36 -6.28 20.13
N LYS A 78 2.35 -4.95 20.05
CA LYS A 78 3.10 -4.05 20.95
C LYS A 78 2.30 -3.59 22.17
N GLN A 79 0.99 -3.85 22.20
CA GLN A 79 0.10 -3.47 23.30
C GLN A 79 -0.27 -4.63 24.23
N ALA A 80 0.27 -5.84 24.01
CA ALA A 80 0.07 -7.03 24.83
C ALA A 80 1.17 -7.21 25.89
#